data_AF-A0A2L2N371-F1
#
_entry.id   AF-A0A2L2N371-F1
#
_cell.length_a   1.000
_cell.length_b   1.000
_cell.length_c   1.000
_cell.angle_alpha   90.00
_cell.angle_beta   90.00
_cell.angle_gamma   90.00
#
_symmetry.space_group_name_H-M   'P 1'
#
loop_
_entity.id
_entity.type
_entity.pdbx_description
1 polymer ?
#
loop_
_entity_poly.entity_id
_entity_poly.type
_entity_poly.pdbx_seq_one_letter_code
_entity_poly.pdbx_strand_id
1 'polypeptide(L)'
;MNIITWLLLMIVVLFGTTANVSLKYGLHISSPTEGGSASILNLLLSRYFLIWFICYTFMTILWLYVLRTIPLSQAFPVLGLMYALIPIASHYLLKEQVMFSQWLGISIIITGVILVVN
;
A
#
# COMPACT_ATOMS: atom_id res chain seq x y z
N MET A 1 14.69 -17.57 12.15
CA MET A 1 13.51 -16.88 11.56
C MET A 1 13.24 -17.52 10.20
N ASN A 2 12.03 -17.98 9.91
CA ASN A 2 11.76 -18.66 8.64
C ASN A 2 11.81 -17.67 7.48
N ILE A 3 12.61 -17.97 6.44
CA ILE A 3 12.70 -17.18 5.20
C ILE A 3 11.32 -16.96 4.56
N ILE A 4 10.42 -17.94 4.74
CA ILE A 4 9.04 -17.93 4.27
C ILE A 4 8.25 -16.77 4.89
N THR A 5 8.45 -16.46 6.18
CA THR A 5 7.76 -15.35 6.87
C THR A 5 8.18 -13.99 6.31
N TRP A 6 9.47 -13.83 6.00
CA TRP A 6 10.00 -12.63 5.35
C TRP A 6 9.45 -12.45 3.93
N LEU A 7 9.36 -13.53 3.15
CA LEU A 7 8.73 -13.51 1.83
C LEU A 7 7.24 -13.14 1.92
N LEU A 8 6.51 -13.70 2.90
CA LEU A 8 5.10 -13.37 3.15
C LEU A 8 4.92 -11.88 3.51
N LEU A 9 5.80 -11.31 4.34
CA LEU A 9 5.81 -9.88 4.66
C LEU A 9 5.95 -9.02 3.40
N MET A 10 6.90 -9.36 2.52
CA MET A 10 7.10 -8.62 1.27
C MET A 10 5.86 -8.71 0.37
N ILE A 11 5.22 -9.88 0.29
CA ILE A 11 3.97 -10.06 -0.46
C ILE A 11 2.85 -9.20 0.16
N VAL A 12 2.73 -9.16 1.48
CA VAL A 12 1.76 -8.29 2.19
C VAL A 12 1.99 -6.82 1.81
N VAL A 13 3.24 -6.36 1.84
CA VAL A 13 3.62 -4.99 1.48
C VAL A 13 3.23 -4.65 0.04
N LEU A 14 3.50 -5.55 -0.91
CA LEU A 14 3.16 -5.37 -2.31
C LEU A 14 1.64 -5.34 -2.55
N PHE A 15 0.90 -6.29 -1.97
CA PHE A 15 -0.56 -6.35 -2.08
C PHE A 15 -1.23 -5.12 -1.47
N GLY A 16 -0.78 -4.70 -0.28
CA GLY A 16 -1.32 -3.49 0.35
C GLY A 16 -0.98 -2.23 -0.44
N THR A 17 0.22 -2.12 -1.02
CA THR A 17 0.57 -1.00 -1.91
C THR A 17 -0.34 -0.99 -3.14
N THR A 18 -0.51 -2.14 -3.79
CA THR A 18 -1.34 -2.28 -5.01
C THR A 18 -2.79 -1.95 -4.73
N ALA A 19 -3.33 -2.42 -3.60
CA ALA A 19 -4.68 -2.08 -3.17
C ALA A 19 -4.82 -0.55 -3.05
N ASN A 20 -4.00 0.09 -2.20
CA ASN A 20 -4.10 1.53 -1.95
C ASN A 20 -3.98 2.37 -3.23
N VAL A 21 -3.05 2.01 -4.12
CA VAL A 21 -2.88 2.69 -5.42
C VAL A 21 -4.08 2.46 -6.35
N SER A 22 -4.64 1.25 -6.40
CA SER A 22 -5.83 0.93 -7.21
C SER A 22 -7.04 1.80 -6.84
N LEU A 23 -7.25 2.05 -5.54
CA LEU A 23 -8.37 2.87 -5.07
C LEU A 23 -8.21 4.33 -5.49
N LYS A 24 -6.99 4.88 -5.33
CA LYS A 24 -6.65 6.23 -5.80
C LYS A 24 -6.75 6.35 -7.32
N TYR A 25 -6.32 5.33 -8.05
CA TYR A 25 -6.41 5.29 -9.51
C TYR A 25 -7.87 5.25 -10.01
N GLY A 26 -8.72 4.47 -9.35
CA GLY A 26 -10.16 4.44 -9.63
C GLY A 26 -10.82 5.80 -9.41
N LEU A 27 -10.44 6.51 -8.34
CA LEU A 27 -10.89 7.88 -8.07
C LEU A 27 -10.41 8.87 -9.14
N HIS A 28 -9.17 8.75 -9.59
CA HIS A 28 -8.60 9.61 -10.63
C HIS A 28 -9.34 9.46 -11.97
N ILE A 29 -9.63 8.23 -12.40
CA ILE A 29 -10.39 7.96 -13.63
C ILE A 29 -11.87 8.35 -13.49
N SER A 30 -12.45 8.15 -12.31
CA SER A 30 -13.84 8.53 -12.02
C SER A 30 -14.01 10.02 -11.68
N SER A 31 -13.01 10.87 -11.96
CA SER A 31 -13.16 12.32 -11.81
C SER A 31 -14.35 12.80 -12.66
N PRO A 32 -15.34 13.50 -12.07
CA PRO A 32 -16.57 13.83 -12.76
C PRO A 32 -16.29 14.89 -13.82
N THR A 33 -16.54 14.55 -15.08
CA THR A 33 -16.50 15.53 -16.17
C THR A 33 -17.56 16.62 -15.98
N GLU A 34 -18.69 16.37 -15.30
CA GLU A 34 -19.70 17.42 -15.10
C GLU A 34 -20.48 17.23 -13.80
N GLY A 35 -20.39 18.21 -12.89
CA GLY A 35 -21.44 18.70 -11.97
C GLY A 35 -22.14 17.76 -10.96
N GLY A 36 -22.00 16.44 -11.05
CA GLY A 36 -22.57 15.49 -10.11
C GLY A 36 -21.54 15.09 -9.07
N SER A 37 -21.84 15.30 -7.79
CA SER A 37 -21.11 14.67 -6.68
C SER A 37 -20.84 13.21 -7.06
N ALA A 38 -19.57 12.83 -7.22
CA ALA A 38 -19.19 11.47 -7.55
C ALA A 38 -19.71 10.59 -6.42
N SER A 39 -20.89 10.00 -6.64
CA SER A 39 -21.61 9.30 -5.59
C SER A 39 -20.70 8.18 -5.11
N ILE A 40 -20.33 8.24 -3.83
CA ILE A 40 -19.46 7.26 -3.16
C ILE A 40 -19.95 5.83 -3.45
N LEU A 41 -21.26 5.68 -3.68
CA LEU A 41 -21.94 4.45 -4.07
C LEU A 41 -21.49 3.89 -5.44
N ASN A 42 -21.26 4.74 -6.45
CA ASN A 42 -20.72 4.31 -7.75
C ASN A 42 -19.25 3.91 -7.65
N LEU A 43 -18.49 4.53 -6.75
CA LEU A 43 -17.11 4.16 -6.46
C LEU A 43 -17.03 2.80 -5.75
N LEU A 44 -17.92 2.56 -4.79
CA LEU A 44 -18.05 1.26 -4.11
C LEU A 44 -18.45 0.13 -5.07
N LEU A 45 -19.22 0.43 -6.12
CA LEU A 45 -19.60 -0.53 -7.16
C LEU A 45 -18.61 -0.61 -8.33
N SER A 46 -17.53 0.17 -8.31
CA SER A 46 -16.55 0.21 -9.38
C SER A 46 -15.66 -1.03 -9.38
N ARG A 47 -15.21 -1.45 -10.57
CA ARG A 47 -14.28 -2.59 -10.72
C ARG A 47 -12.96 -2.37 -9.98
N TYR A 48 -12.54 -1.12 -9.81
CA TYR A 48 -11.33 -0.77 -9.04
C TYR A 48 -11.49 -0.98 -7.54
N PHE A 49 -12.70 -0.78 -7.00
CA PHE A 49 -13.01 -1.10 -5.60
C PHE A 49 -13.00 -2.61 -5.37
N LEU A 50 -13.49 -3.41 -6.32
CA LEU A 50 -13.45 -4.87 -6.23
C LEU A 50 -11.99 -5.38 -6.21
N ILE A 51 -11.11 -4.83 -7.07
CA ILE A 51 -9.67 -5.14 -7.07
C ILE A 51 -9.03 -4.76 -5.73
N TRP A 52 -9.32 -3.56 -5.22
CA TRP A 52 -8.88 -3.13 -3.89
C TRP A 52 -9.35 -4.11 -2.81
N PHE A 53 -10.63 -4.47 -2.80
CA PHE A 53 -11.24 -5.33 -1.80
C PHE A 53 -10.61 -6.73 -1.79
N ILE A 54 -10.42 -7.35 -2.95
CA ILE A 54 -9.75 -8.65 -3.06
C ILE A 54 -8.31 -8.53 -2.55
N CYS A 55 -7.53 -7.57 -3.07
CA CYS A 55 -6.13 -7.43 -2.68
C CYS A 55 -5.96 -7.15 -1.18
N TYR A 56 -6.81 -6.30 -0.62
CA TYR A 56 -6.79 -5.93 0.79
C TYR A 56 -7.22 -7.07 1.71
N THR A 57 -8.21 -7.87 1.28
CA THR A 57 -8.62 -9.07 2.01
C THR A 57 -7.49 -10.11 2.03
N PHE A 58 -6.87 -10.40 0.88
CA PHE A 58 -5.72 -11.30 0.81
C PHE A 58 -4.53 -10.79 1.64
N MET A 59 -4.21 -9.50 1.54
CA MET A 59 -3.20 -8.85 2.38
C MET A 59 -3.47 -9.08 3.87
N THR A 60 -4.71 -8.87 4.32
CA THR A 60 -5.10 -8.99 5.73
C THR A 60 -4.96 -10.43 6.23
N ILE A 61 -5.34 -11.42 5.42
CA ILE A 61 -5.19 -12.84 5.77
C ILE A 61 -3.71 -13.22 5.91
N LEU A 62 -2.88 -12.79 4.96
CA LEU A 62 -1.44 -13.00 4.99
C LEU A 62 -0.81 -12.32 6.21
N TRP A 63 -1.25 -11.09 6.52
CA TRP A 63 -0.78 -10.34 7.67
C TRP A 63 -1.11 -11.02 9.00
N LEU A 64 -2.33 -11.54 9.16
CA LEU A 64 -2.73 -12.35 10.32
C LEU A 64 -1.83 -13.58 10.50
N TYR A 65 -1.47 -14.26 9.41
CA TYR A 65 -0.56 -15.40 9.46
C TYR A 65 0.85 -14.98 9.91
N VAL A 66 1.37 -13.88 9.36
CA VAL A 66 2.68 -13.34 9.73
C VAL A 66 2.72 -12.99 11.23
N LEU A 67 1.70 -12.30 11.74
CA LEU A 67 1.63 -11.89 13.15
C LEU A 67 1.58 -13.06 14.14
N ARG A 68 1.16 -14.24 13.69
CA ARG A 68 1.22 -15.46 14.52
C ARG A 68 2.64 -16.03 14.63
N THR A 69 3.52 -15.69 13.71
CA THR A 69 4.86 -16.29 13.59
C THR A 69 6.00 -15.42 14.09
N ILE A 70 5.84 -14.09 14.07
CA ILE A 70 6.86 -13.13 14.51
C ILE A 70 6.23 -12.03 15.38
N PRO A 71 7.00 -11.47 16.34
CA PRO A 71 6.49 -10.39 17.17
C PRO A 71 6.17 -9.16 16.31
N LEU A 72 5.08 -8.47 16.69
CA LEU A 72 4.60 -7.26 16.01
C LEU A 72 5.72 -6.21 15.87
N SER A 73 6.59 -6.08 16.87
CA SER A 73 7.71 -5.12 16.86
C SER A 73 8.70 -5.31 15.71
N GLN A 74 8.85 -6.54 15.18
CA GLN A 74 9.71 -6.83 14.03
C GLN A 74 8.96 -6.79 12.70
N ALA A 75 7.67 -7.17 12.70
CA ALA A 75 6.85 -7.21 11.50
C ALA A 75 6.41 -5.81 11.04
N PHE A 76 6.09 -4.92 11.99
CA PHE A 76 5.52 -3.59 11.73
C PHE A 76 6.48 -2.63 11.00
N PRO A 77 7.80 -2.59 11.31
CA PRO A 77 8.76 -1.83 10.52
C PRO A 77 8.72 -2.16 9.03
N VAL A 78 8.57 -3.45 8.69
CA VAL A 78 8.50 -3.93 7.31
C VAL A 78 7.21 -3.46 6.63
N LEU A 79 6.08 -3.45 7.34
CA LEU A 79 4.86 -2.80 6.84
C LEU A 79 5.07 -1.31 6.58
N GLY A 80 5.92 -0.64 7.37
CA GLY A 80 6.28 0.76 7.18
C GLY A 80 6.87 1.06 5.79
N LEU A 81 7.44 0.07 5.09
CA LEU A 81 7.86 0.23 3.69
C LEU A 81 6.72 0.61 2.75
N MET A 82 5.46 0.31 3.09
CA MET A 82 4.31 0.80 2.33
C MET A 82 4.30 2.34 2.23
N TYR A 83 4.72 3.06 3.28
CA TYR A 83 4.82 4.52 3.25
C TYR A 83 5.87 5.04 2.26
N ALA A 84 6.86 4.22 1.91
CA ALA A 84 7.82 4.51 0.85
C ALA A 84 7.30 4.07 -0.53
N LEU A 85 6.74 2.87 -0.62
CA LEU A 85 6.32 2.24 -1.87
C LEU A 85 5.07 2.89 -2.47
N ILE A 86 4.10 3.31 -1.66
CA ILE A 86 2.86 3.94 -2.15
C ILE A 86 3.15 5.25 -2.89
N PRO A 87 3.92 6.21 -2.34
CA PRO A 87 4.28 7.42 -3.08
C PRO A 87 5.07 7.14 -4.35
N ILE A 88 6.00 6.18 -4.33
CA ILE A 88 6.78 5.79 -5.51
C ILE A 88 5.83 5.23 -6.58
N ALA A 89 4.96 4.29 -6.22
CA ALA A 89 3.98 3.71 -7.12
C ALA A 89 3.00 4.78 -7.64
N SER A 90 2.54 5.70 -6.79
CA SER A 90 1.67 6.81 -7.18
C SER A 90 2.36 7.76 -8.16
N HIS A 91 3.64 8.06 -7.96
CA HIS A 91 4.42 8.87 -8.90
C HIS A 91 4.50 8.23 -10.28
N TYR A 92 4.75 6.92 -10.37
CA TYR A 92 4.85 6.21 -11.64
C TYR A 92 3.48 5.99 -12.32
N LEU A 93 2.45 5.59 -11.57
CA LEU A 93 1.15 5.19 -12.10
C LEU A 93 0.18 6.37 -12.29
N LEU A 94 0.14 7.29 -11.31
CA LEU A 94 -0.77 8.44 -11.30
C LEU A 94 -0.09 9.73 -11.76
N LYS A 95 1.23 9.72 -11.98
CA LYS A 95 2.02 10.91 -12.34
C LYS A 95 1.86 12.07 -11.36
N GLU A 96 1.57 11.76 -10.09
CA GLU A 96 1.49 12.75 -9.02
C GLU A 96 2.87 13.38 -8.81
N GLN A 97 2.93 14.71 -8.66
CA GLN A 97 4.18 15.40 -8.38
C GLN A 97 4.60 15.14 -6.93
N VAL A 98 5.69 14.40 -6.76
CA VAL A 98 6.30 14.13 -5.46
C VAL A 98 7.38 15.19 -5.21
N MET A 99 7.26 15.95 -4.13
CA MET A 99 8.23 16.97 -3.77
C MET A 99 9.56 16.35 -3.34
N PHE A 100 10.66 17.08 -3.50
CA PHE A 100 11.99 16.61 -3.08
C PHE A 100 12.06 16.27 -1.57
N SER A 101 11.32 17.01 -0.73
CA SER A 101 11.21 16.73 0.71
C SER A 101 10.58 15.35 1.00
N GLN A 102 9.63 14.90 0.16
CA GLN A 102 9.01 13.59 0.31
C GLN A 102 9.99 12.47 -0.06
N TRP A 103 10.80 12.65 -1.11
CA TRP A 103 11.88 11.72 -1.44
C TRP A 103 12.90 11.56 -0.31
N LEU A 104 13.24 12.67 0.36
CA LEU A 104 14.13 12.66 1.51
C LEU A 104 13.51 11.90 2.70
N GLY A 105 12.22 12.15 2.98
CA GLY A 105 11.46 11.39 3.98
C GLY A 105 11.38 9.89 3.67
N ILE A 106 11.14 9.52 2.41
CA ILE A 106 11.14 8.12 1.95
C ILE A 106 12.47 7.45 2.24
N SER A 107 13.59 8.12 1.95
CA SER A 107 14.92 7.58 2.25
C SER A 107 15.13 7.35 3.75
N ILE A 108 14.63 8.25 4.61
CA ILE A 108 14.72 8.11 6.07
C ILE A 108 13.89 6.91 6.54
N ILE A 109 12.68 6.72 6.01
CA ILE A 109 11.82 5.58 6.35
C ILE A 109 12.52 4.27 5.99
N ILE A 110 13.06 4.16 4.79
CA ILE A 110 13.78 2.96 4.33
C ILE A 110 14.97 2.65 5.26
N THR A 111 15.79 3.65 5.57
CA THR A 111 16.92 3.50 6.51
C THR A 111 16.44 3.07 7.90
N GLY A 112 15.35 3.67 8.40
CA GLY A 112 14.75 3.29 9.68
C GLY A 112 14.28 1.84 9.70
N VAL A 113 13.67 1.34 8.60
CA VAL A 113 13.28 -0.08 8.50
C VAL A 113 14.52 -0.97 8.55
N ILE A 114 15.56 -0.67 7.78
CA ILE A 114 16.81 -1.46 7.75
C ILE A 114 17.44 -1.54 9.15
N LEU A 115 17.47 -0.43 9.89
CA LEU A 115 18.01 -0.38 11.25
C LEU A 115 17.23 -1.23 12.26
N VAL A 116 15.91 -1.37 12.11
CA VAL A 116 15.10 -2.17 13.04
C VAL A 116 15.15 -3.66 12.70
N VAL A 117 15.33 -3.98 11.42
CA VAL A 117 15.38 -5.37 10.93
C VAL A 117 16.74 -6.04 11.20
N ASN A 118 17.81 -5.24 11.28
CA ASN A 118 19.17 -5.69 11.55
C ASN A 118 19.44 -5.88 13.05
#